data_AF-A0A7V9UQC9-F1
#
_entry.id   AF-A0A7V9UQC9-F1
#
_cell.length_a   1.000
_cell.length_b   1.000
_cell.length_c   1.000
_cell.angle_alpha   90.00
_cell.angle_beta   90.00
_cell.angle_gamma   90.00
#
_symmetry.space_group_name_H-M   'P 1'
#
loop_
_entity.id
_entity.type
_entity.pdbx_description
1 polymer ?
#
loop_
_entity_poly.entity_id
_entity_poly.type
_entity_poly.pdbx_seq_one_letter_code
_entity_poly.pdbx_strand_id
1 'polypeptide(L)'
;MGFKEWLRKFGMIAAVIVLVTAFAIAGIYRWKRGRNLAQPSESATSENNALPNAIDLHQLAVNKVEADRGEPTGNKARINIPAELKLYKDTKRFLAIQVAEWRKHKFQIPHDFSELASMVQQGEFTILPPLTPDYILYGVGLKADGELTHYDQKTGKSAPLFRDETEIENELGRLNTAFKEFETKARELKTELARMKNVDRSQRAETLRQITTAQKSAAATETRRDLITSFYKSEEHRKVSASEYQKLAELSRSFDGVAYDLNEAVPRKKLKMRLLSGLRPSALRQLAEIAKAYREKFDRPLPVTSLVRTIEYQWQLGDAGNPNATRIDVPPHTTGLAFDIFTFYMSGAEQQFLIDEIARLEREGRLEALRENRNHIHVFAFADAKPPEERLIQESVTMKSSEESNEQE
;
A
#
# COMPACT_ATOMS: atom_id res chain seq x y z
N MET A 1 -20.94 47.11 16.06
CA MET A 1 -21.28 46.38 14.81
C MET A 1 -22.47 45.49 15.12
N GLY A 2 -23.61 45.69 14.47
CA GLY A 2 -24.87 45.04 14.86
C GLY A 2 -24.82 43.53 14.64
N PHE A 3 -25.43 42.74 15.55
CA PHE A 3 -25.45 41.27 15.50
C PHE A 3 -25.95 40.72 14.14
N LYS A 4 -26.91 41.42 13.51
CA LYS A 4 -27.38 41.11 12.14
C LYS A 4 -26.32 41.35 11.06
N GLU A 5 -25.49 42.37 11.21
CA GLU A 5 -24.42 42.72 10.28
C GLU A 5 -23.21 41.77 10.43
N TRP A 6 -22.97 41.31 11.66
CA TRP A 6 -21.97 40.30 11.99
C TRP A 6 -22.37 38.91 11.44
N LEU A 7 -23.63 38.49 11.61
CA LEU A 7 -24.18 37.27 11.01
C LEU A 7 -24.18 37.32 9.48
N ARG A 8 -24.44 38.49 8.87
CA ARG A 8 -24.41 38.63 7.41
C ARG A 8 -22.98 38.55 6.86
N LYS A 9 -21.99 39.10 7.56
CA LYS A 9 -20.57 38.99 7.16
C LYS A 9 -20.01 37.58 7.40
N PHE A 10 -20.30 36.95 8.54
CA PHE A 10 -19.83 35.60 8.85
C PHE A 10 -20.56 34.50 8.07
N GLY A 11 -21.87 34.65 7.83
CA GLY A 11 -22.62 33.75 6.96
C GLY A 11 -22.12 33.81 5.52
N MET A 12 -21.72 35.01 5.05
CA MET A 12 -21.12 35.19 3.74
C MET A 12 -19.69 34.60 3.68
N ILE A 13 -18.87 34.74 4.73
CA ILE A 13 -17.52 34.15 4.79
C ILE A 13 -17.59 32.61 4.88
N ALA A 14 -18.48 32.04 5.69
CA ALA A 14 -18.66 30.59 5.79
C ALA A 14 -19.25 29.99 4.50
N ALA A 15 -20.21 30.68 3.87
CA ALA A 15 -20.72 30.29 2.56
C ALA A 15 -19.63 30.39 1.48
N VAL A 16 -18.78 31.41 1.52
CA VAL A 16 -17.63 31.55 0.61
C VAL A 16 -16.57 30.47 0.86
N ILE A 17 -16.29 30.08 2.10
CA ILE A 17 -15.31 29.00 2.39
C ILE A 17 -15.86 27.65 1.95
N VAL A 18 -17.14 27.35 2.20
CA VAL A 18 -17.78 26.10 1.74
C VAL A 18 -17.92 26.09 0.22
N LEU A 19 -18.23 27.22 -0.41
CA LEU A 19 -18.24 27.34 -1.87
C LEU A 19 -16.82 27.22 -2.44
N VAL A 20 -15.80 27.85 -1.84
CA VAL A 20 -14.41 27.77 -2.33
C VAL A 20 -13.83 26.36 -2.13
N THR A 21 -14.17 25.66 -1.04
CA THR A 21 -13.75 24.26 -0.86
C THR A 21 -14.54 23.29 -1.75
N ALA A 22 -15.85 23.50 -1.93
CA ALA A 22 -16.64 22.72 -2.88
C ALA A 22 -16.23 23.00 -4.34
N PHE A 23 -15.90 24.25 -4.71
CA PHE A 23 -15.37 24.62 -6.03
C PHE A 23 -13.89 24.21 -6.18
N ALA A 24 -13.11 24.06 -5.12
CA ALA A 24 -11.75 23.51 -5.20
C ALA A 24 -11.80 21.99 -5.39
N ILE A 25 -12.69 21.28 -4.70
CA ILE A 25 -12.86 19.83 -4.84
C ILE A 25 -13.54 19.49 -6.17
N ALA A 26 -14.64 20.18 -6.52
CA ALA A 26 -15.26 20.07 -7.83
C ALA A 26 -14.37 20.63 -8.93
N GLY A 27 -13.53 21.62 -8.64
CA GLY A 27 -12.51 22.16 -9.54
C GLY A 27 -11.38 21.17 -9.80
N ILE A 28 -10.89 20.45 -8.79
CA ILE A 28 -9.90 19.37 -8.95
C ILE A 28 -10.51 18.19 -9.73
N TYR A 29 -11.77 17.83 -9.46
CA TYR A 29 -12.49 16.79 -10.21
C TYR A 29 -12.81 17.22 -11.65
N ARG A 30 -13.24 18.46 -11.87
CA ARG A 30 -13.59 19.02 -13.19
C ARG A 30 -12.36 19.47 -13.98
N TRP A 31 -11.23 19.75 -13.33
CA TRP A 31 -9.91 19.96 -13.96
C TRP A 31 -9.30 18.63 -14.43
N LYS A 32 -9.46 17.55 -13.64
CA LYS A 32 -9.15 16.18 -14.10
C LYS A 32 -10.07 15.70 -15.23
N ARG A 33 -11.34 16.09 -15.23
CA ARG A 33 -12.32 15.70 -16.27
C ARG A 33 -12.33 16.62 -17.50
N GLY A 34 -11.95 17.89 -17.34
CA GLY A 34 -12.01 18.94 -18.35
C GLY A 34 -10.75 19.12 -19.18
N ARG A 35 -9.59 18.57 -18.75
CA ARG A 35 -8.40 18.47 -19.62
C ARG A 35 -8.57 17.50 -20.79
N ASN A 36 -9.61 16.65 -20.78
CA ASN A 36 -9.90 15.72 -21.87
C ASN A 36 -10.95 16.22 -22.88
N LEU A 37 -11.43 17.47 -22.79
CA LEU A 37 -12.51 17.96 -23.68
C LEU A 37 -12.33 19.40 -24.21
N ALA A 38 -11.10 19.87 -24.37
CA ALA A 38 -10.83 21.08 -25.14
C ALA A 38 -9.48 20.98 -25.87
N GLN A 39 -9.45 20.26 -26.97
CA GLN A 39 -8.48 20.54 -28.04
C GLN A 39 -9.11 21.58 -28.98
N PRO A 40 -8.44 22.71 -29.27
CA PRO A 40 -8.78 23.55 -30.41
C PRO A 40 -8.56 22.72 -31.68
N SER A 41 -9.55 22.72 -32.57
CA SER A 41 -9.38 22.24 -33.93
C SER A 41 -8.45 23.22 -34.66
N GLU A 42 -7.16 22.90 -34.73
CA GLU A 42 -6.24 23.48 -35.69
C GLU A 42 -5.68 22.38 -36.59
N SER A 43 -6.12 22.43 -37.84
CA SER A 43 -5.37 22.25 -39.07
C SER A 43 -4.28 21.17 -39.12
N ALA A 44 -4.55 20.18 -39.97
CA ALA A 44 -3.59 19.20 -40.46
C ALA A 44 -2.25 19.82 -40.89
N THR A 45 -1.13 19.25 -40.42
CA THR A 45 -0.07 18.60 -41.22
C THR A 45 1.20 18.42 -40.38
N SER A 46 1.50 17.17 -40.01
CA SER A 46 2.86 16.59 -39.93
C SER A 46 2.77 15.30 -39.10
N GLU A 47 2.69 14.16 -39.79
CA GLU A 47 2.92 12.84 -39.19
C GLU A 47 4.39 12.72 -38.78
N ASN A 48 4.70 13.15 -37.56
CA ASN A 48 5.89 12.67 -36.87
C ASN A 48 5.47 11.46 -36.03
N ASN A 49 5.80 10.27 -36.52
CA ASN A 49 5.75 8.99 -35.79
C ASN A 49 6.77 9.00 -34.64
N ALA A 50 6.61 9.87 -33.65
CA ALA A 50 7.30 9.77 -32.39
C ALA A 50 6.66 8.63 -31.59
N LEU A 51 7.45 7.63 -31.21
CA LEU A 51 7.02 6.59 -30.27
C LEU A 51 6.41 7.25 -29.02
N PRO A 52 5.24 6.79 -28.54
CA PRO A 52 4.63 7.35 -27.34
C PRO A 52 5.60 7.34 -26.17
N ASN A 53 5.62 8.40 -25.36
CA ASN A 53 6.46 8.40 -24.16
C ASN A 53 5.91 7.38 -23.14
N ALA A 54 6.75 6.89 -22.22
CA ALA A 54 6.35 5.86 -21.24
C ALA A 54 5.12 6.24 -20.38
N ILE A 55 4.95 7.53 -20.07
CA ILE A 55 3.77 8.08 -19.37
C ILE A 55 2.50 7.88 -20.21
N ASP A 56 2.59 8.12 -21.52
CA ASP A 56 1.47 7.96 -22.45
C ASP A 56 1.07 6.48 -22.58
N LEU A 57 2.04 5.57 -22.58
CA LEU A 57 1.81 4.12 -22.60
C LEU A 57 1.12 3.64 -21.32
N HIS A 58 1.55 4.11 -20.15
CA HIS A 58 0.92 3.75 -18.89
C HIS A 58 -0.51 4.27 -18.82
N GLN A 59 -0.75 5.53 -19.21
CA GLN A 59 -2.10 6.08 -19.23
C GLN A 59 -3.00 5.34 -20.24
N LEU A 60 -2.48 4.98 -21.40
CA LEU A 60 -3.21 4.18 -22.39
C LEU A 60 -3.58 2.80 -21.83
N ALA A 61 -2.65 2.13 -21.13
CA ALA A 61 -2.91 0.85 -20.48
C ALA A 61 -3.97 0.97 -19.38
N VAL A 62 -3.91 2.01 -18.54
CA VAL A 62 -4.98 2.32 -17.57
C VAL A 62 -6.31 2.52 -18.28
N ASN A 63 -6.35 3.31 -19.36
CA ASN A 63 -7.57 3.52 -20.14
C ASN A 63 -8.11 2.21 -20.73
N LYS A 64 -7.23 1.29 -21.19
CA LYS A 64 -7.62 -0.06 -21.64
C LYS A 64 -8.21 -0.90 -20.51
N VAL A 65 -7.65 -0.82 -19.30
CA VAL A 65 -8.21 -1.50 -18.12
C VAL A 65 -9.60 -0.94 -17.79
N GLU A 66 -9.72 0.38 -17.67
CA GLU A 66 -10.92 1.08 -17.19
C GLU A 66 -12.03 1.26 -18.23
N ALA A 67 -11.76 0.97 -19.51
CA ALA A 67 -12.71 1.19 -20.59
C ALA A 67 -14.09 0.55 -20.33
N ASP A 68 -15.17 1.24 -20.67
CA ASP A 68 -16.49 0.66 -20.50
C ASP A 68 -16.66 -0.59 -21.39
N ARG A 69 -17.26 -1.63 -20.84
CA ARG A 69 -17.54 -2.90 -21.54
C ARG A 69 -18.95 -2.92 -22.13
N GLY A 70 -19.82 -1.97 -21.73
CA GLY A 70 -21.23 -1.97 -22.10
C GLY A 70 -22.06 -3.08 -21.43
N GLU A 71 -21.47 -3.76 -20.44
CA GLU A 71 -22.07 -4.87 -19.69
C GLU A 71 -21.67 -4.82 -18.21
N PRO A 72 -22.37 -5.54 -17.30
CA PRO A 72 -22.01 -5.54 -15.88
C PRO A 72 -20.57 -6.02 -15.62
N THR A 73 -19.82 -5.23 -14.85
CA THR A 73 -18.42 -5.50 -14.48
C THR A 73 -18.24 -5.77 -12.98
N GLY A 74 -17.06 -6.27 -12.60
CA GLY A 74 -16.68 -6.52 -11.22
C GLY A 74 -17.67 -7.47 -10.53
N ASN A 75 -18.07 -7.15 -9.30
CA ASN A 75 -19.01 -7.95 -8.51
C ASN A 75 -20.42 -8.00 -9.11
N LYS A 76 -20.76 -7.13 -10.08
CA LYS A 76 -22.06 -7.16 -10.78
C LYS A 76 -22.05 -8.14 -11.95
N ALA A 77 -20.87 -8.56 -12.42
CA ALA A 77 -20.74 -9.54 -13.47
C ALA A 77 -21.20 -10.92 -12.96
N ARG A 78 -21.99 -11.62 -13.77
CA ARG A 78 -22.44 -12.99 -13.47
C ARG A 78 -21.41 -13.97 -14.02
N ILE A 79 -20.80 -14.74 -13.12
CA ILE A 79 -19.80 -15.76 -13.46
C ILE A 79 -20.07 -17.04 -12.67
N ASN A 80 -19.65 -18.17 -13.23
CA ASN A 80 -19.64 -19.44 -12.54
C ASN A 80 -18.27 -19.62 -11.86
N ILE A 81 -18.26 -19.66 -10.53
CA ILE A 81 -17.04 -19.90 -9.76
C ILE A 81 -16.83 -21.42 -9.68
N PRO A 82 -15.72 -21.95 -10.20
CA PRO A 82 -15.37 -23.37 -10.11
C PRO A 82 -15.05 -23.75 -8.65
N ALA A 83 -14.89 -25.04 -8.36
CA ALA A 83 -14.74 -25.51 -6.97
C ALA A 83 -13.39 -25.09 -6.36
N GLU A 84 -12.38 -25.04 -7.21
CA GLU A 84 -10.99 -24.64 -6.96
C GLU A 84 -10.92 -23.24 -6.32
N LEU A 85 -11.54 -22.24 -6.94
CA LEU A 85 -11.48 -20.86 -6.43
C LEU A 85 -12.51 -20.55 -5.32
N LYS A 86 -13.22 -21.57 -4.81
CA LYS A 86 -14.13 -21.40 -3.66
C LYS A 86 -13.37 -21.61 -2.37
N LEU A 87 -13.81 -20.91 -1.33
CA LEU A 87 -13.28 -21.15 0.00
C LEU A 87 -13.53 -22.61 0.42
N TYR A 88 -12.49 -23.25 0.94
CA TYR A 88 -12.58 -24.55 1.58
C TYR A 88 -13.65 -24.58 2.68
N LYS A 89 -14.21 -25.78 2.93
CA LYS A 89 -15.11 -25.99 4.08
C LYS A 89 -14.45 -25.57 5.40
N ASP A 90 -13.17 -25.89 5.55
CA ASP A 90 -12.31 -25.32 6.58
C ASP A 90 -11.63 -24.07 6.04
N THR A 91 -12.09 -22.90 6.49
CA THR A 91 -11.60 -21.60 6.02
C THR A 91 -10.12 -21.36 6.37
N LYS A 92 -9.57 -22.11 7.34
CA LYS A 92 -8.15 -22.02 7.72
C LYS A 92 -7.24 -22.75 6.73
N ARG A 93 -7.77 -23.72 5.97
CA ARG A 93 -6.97 -24.56 5.06
C ARG A 93 -6.21 -23.75 4.00
N PHE A 94 -6.86 -22.74 3.42
CA PHE A 94 -6.23 -21.89 2.39
C PHE A 94 -4.94 -21.23 2.90
N LEU A 95 -4.99 -20.61 4.09
CA LEU A 95 -3.80 -20.01 4.71
C LEU A 95 -2.79 -21.08 5.16
N ALA A 96 -3.27 -22.22 5.66
CA ALA A 96 -2.40 -23.31 6.10
C ALA A 96 -1.56 -23.90 4.94
N ILE A 97 -2.10 -23.97 3.73
CA ILE A 97 -1.35 -24.36 2.52
C ILE A 97 -0.17 -23.41 2.30
N GLN A 98 -0.39 -22.11 2.44
CA GLN A 98 0.63 -21.09 2.20
C GLN A 98 1.72 -21.11 3.28
N VAL A 99 1.32 -21.28 4.55
CA VAL A 99 2.25 -21.48 5.68
C VAL A 99 3.05 -22.78 5.50
N ALA A 100 2.42 -23.87 5.05
CA ALA A 100 3.09 -25.13 4.77
C ALA A 100 4.15 -24.99 3.67
N GLU A 101 3.83 -24.26 2.59
CA GLU A 101 4.79 -23.98 1.51
C GLU A 101 5.97 -23.17 2.03
N TRP A 102 5.70 -22.12 2.83
CA TRP A 102 6.76 -21.35 3.48
C TRP A 102 7.65 -22.22 4.38
N ARG A 103 7.07 -23.10 5.22
CA ARG A 103 7.82 -24.00 6.10
C ARG A 103 8.67 -25.01 5.33
N LYS A 104 8.12 -25.59 4.26
CA LYS A 104 8.80 -26.56 3.40
C LYS A 104 10.08 -25.97 2.80
N HIS A 105 9.99 -24.74 2.31
CA HIS A 105 11.09 -24.08 1.60
C HIS A 105 11.93 -23.15 2.49
N LYS A 106 11.47 -22.84 3.70
CA LYS A 106 12.11 -21.91 4.65
C LYS A 106 12.44 -20.57 4.01
N PHE A 107 11.49 -20.01 3.26
CA PHE A 107 11.71 -18.72 2.61
C PHE A 107 11.99 -17.65 3.66
N GLN A 108 13.00 -16.83 3.41
CA GLN A 108 13.11 -15.56 4.10
C GLN A 108 11.93 -14.67 3.68
N ILE A 109 11.37 -13.94 4.65
CA ILE A 109 10.30 -12.96 4.43
C ILE A 109 10.82 -11.61 4.92
N PRO A 110 10.58 -10.51 4.19
CA PRO A 110 11.10 -9.21 4.56
C PRO A 110 10.24 -8.56 5.63
N HIS A 111 10.87 -8.16 6.72
CA HIS A 111 10.23 -7.44 7.83
C HIS A 111 9.98 -5.98 7.46
N ASP A 112 10.97 -5.35 6.83
CA ASP A 112 10.92 -3.97 6.35
C ASP A 112 11.53 -3.84 4.94
N PHE A 113 11.63 -2.58 4.47
CA PHE A 113 12.15 -2.29 3.15
C PHE A 113 13.65 -2.53 3.00
N SER A 114 14.44 -2.49 4.08
CA SER A 114 15.89 -2.74 4.01
C SER A 114 16.17 -4.22 3.79
N GLU A 115 15.44 -5.10 4.47
CA GLU A 115 15.51 -6.54 4.22
C GLU A 115 15.03 -6.89 2.81
N LEU A 116 13.90 -6.32 2.35
CA LEU A 116 13.43 -6.53 0.98
C LEU A 116 14.46 -6.07 -0.05
N ALA A 117 15.09 -4.91 0.15
CA ALA A 117 16.17 -4.44 -0.71
C ALA A 117 17.35 -5.43 -0.75
N SER A 118 17.74 -5.99 0.39
CA SER A 118 18.79 -7.00 0.49
C SER A 118 18.43 -8.27 -0.31
N MET A 119 17.21 -8.76 -0.15
CA MET A 119 16.72 -9.95 -0.87
C MET A 119 16.65 -9.72 -2.39
N VAL A 120 16.27 -8.51 -2.82
CA VAL A 120 16.30 -8.11 -4.24
C VAL A 120 17.73 -8.11 -4.77
N GLN A 121 18.69 -7.55 -4.05
CA GLN A 121 20.11 -7.55 -4.43
C GLN A 121 20.70 -8.97 -4.51
N GLN A 122 20.20 -9.90 -3.68
CA GLN A 122 20.58 -11.30 -3.68
C GLN A 122 19.89 -12.13 -4.80
N GLY A 123 18.99 -11.52 -5.57
CA GLY A 123 18.29 -12.19 -6.67
C GLY A 123 17.15 -13.11 -6.22
N GLU A 124 16.69 -13.00 -4.97
CA GLU A 124 15.54 -13.77 -4.48
C GLU A 124 14.22 -13.33 -5.10
N PHE A 125 14.12 -12.04 -5.45
CA PHE A 125 12.97 -11.45 -6.13
C PHE A 125 13.37 -10.88 -7.48
N THR A 126 12.54 -11.13 -8.48
CA THR A 126 12.57 -10.42 -9.75
C THR A 126 11.66 -9.22 -9.65
N ILE A 127 12.21 -8.03 -9.92
CA ILE A 127 11.44 -6.77 -9.93
C ILE A 127 10.74 -6.61 -11.28
N LEU A 128 9.41 -6.52 -11.28
CA LEU A 128 8.61 -6.48 -12.51
C LEU A 128 8.48 -5.05 -13.02
N PRO A 129 8.68 -4.74 -14.32
CA PRO A 129 8.38 -3.41 -14.84
C PRO A 129 6.92 -3.02 -14.57
N PRO A 130 6.62 -1.72 -14.38
CA PRO A 130 5.27 -1.24 -14.06
C PRO A 130 4.24 -1.53 -15.15
N LEU A 131 4.69 -1.71 -16.39
CA LEU A 131 3.87 -2.02 -17.55
C LEU A 131 4.62 -2.95 -18.50
N THR A 132 3.90 -3.95 -19.02
CA THR A 132 4.27 -4.75 -20.18
C THR A 132 3.07 -4.80 -21.14
N PRO A 133 3.20 -5.40 -22.34
CA PRO A 133 2.04 -5.68 -23.17
C PRO A 133 1.00 -6.58 -22.47
N ASP A 134 1.44 -7.47 -21.58
CA ASP A 134 0.61 -8.52 -20.99
C ASP A 134 -0.03 -8.11 -19.65
N TYR A 135 0.62 -7.24 -18.87
CA TYR A 135 0.10 -6.80 -17.56
C TYR A 135 0.44 -5.35 -17.23
N ILE A 136 -0.30 -4.79 -16.27
CA ILE A 136 -0.04 -3.49 -15.65
C ILE A 136 -0.05 -3.62 -14.13
N LEU A 137 0.95 -3.03 -13.47
CA LEU A 137 1.00 -2.91 -12.02
C LEU A 137 0.05 -1.77 -11.59
N TYR A 138 -1.18 -2.15 -11.27
CA TYR A 138 -2.29 -1.24 -11.04
C TYR A 138 -2.36 -0.80 -9.57
N GLY A 139 -1.67 0.28 -9.23
CA GLY A 139 -1.73 0.86 -7.89
C GLY A 139 -0.91 0.12 -6.81
N VAL A 140 0.03 -0.71 -7.23
CA VAL A 140 0.98 -1.41 -6.35
C VAL A 140 1.74 -0.39 -5.49
N GLY A 141 1.71 -0.57 -4.17
CA GLY A 141 2.47 0.25 -3.23
C GLY A 141 1.98 1.69 -3.08
N LEU A 142 0.76 2.05 -3.54
CA LEU A 142 0.26 3.44 -3.43
C LEU A 142 0.22 3.99 -1.99
N LYS A 143 0.14 3.10 -1.00
CA LYS A 143 0.16 3.42 0.44
C LYS A 143 1.54 3.32 1.09
N ALA A 144 2.59 3.00 0.34
CA ALA A 144 3.95 2.93 0.86
C ALA A 144 4.58 4.34 0.96
N ASP A 145 3.93 5.23 1.72
CA ASP A 145 4.42 6.57 2.02
C ASP A 145 5.28 6.58 3.30
N GLY A 146 5.51 7.76 3.87
CA GLY A 146 6.30 7.92 5.08
C GLY A 146 7.81 7.82 4.86
N GLU A 147 8.54 7.76 5.98
CA GLU A 147 9.99 7.65 6.07
C GLU A 147 10.47 6.19 5.93
N LEU A 148 11.77 5.98 5.80
CA LEU A 148 12.35 4.64 5.88
C LEU A 148 12.44 4.23 7.35
N THR A 149 12.22 2.96 7.64
CA THR A 149 12.09 2.43 9.00
C THR A 149 12.81 1.09 9.15
N HIS A 150 13.31 0.85 10.35
CA HIS A 150 13.66 -0.48 10.86
C HIS A 150 12.42 -1.04 11.57
N TYR A 151 12.03 -2.27 11.25
CA TYR A 151 10.88 -2.89 11.89
C TYR A 151 11.28 -3.91 12.98
N ASP A 152 11.09 -3.46 14.22
CA ASP A 152 11.09 -4.16 15.52
C ASP A 152 10.16 -5.38 15.62
N GLN A 153 10.53 -6.58 15.14
CA GLN A 153 9.65 -7.75 15.26
C GLN A 153 9.23 -8.07 16.71
N LYS A 154 10.15 -7.97 17.67
CA LYS A 154 9.87 -8.33 19.07
C LYS A 154 8.93 -7.34 19.72
N THR A 155 9.05 -6.06 19.36
CA THR A 155 8.25 -4.98 19.95
C THR A 155 7.02 -4.62 19.11
N GLY A 156 6.95 -5.08 17.87
CA GLY A 156 5.94 -4.67 16.90
C GLY A 156 6.07 -3.22 16.44
N LYS A 157 7.22 -2.55 16.66
CA LYS A 157 7.39 -1.10 16.45
C LYS A 157 8.35 -0.79 15.30
N SER A 158 8.08 0.29 14.60
CA SER A 158 8.94 0.81 13.53
C SER A 158 9.72 2.03 13.97
N ALA A 159 11.04 1.95 13.99
CA ALA A 159 11.92 3.09 14.27
C ALA A 159 12.37 3.74 12.95
N PRO A 160 12.36 5.07 12.81
CA PRO A 160 12.87 5.73 11.60
C PRO A 160 14.35 5.45 11.39
N LEU A 161 14.76 5.23 10.15
CA LEU A 161 16.16 5.08 9.75
C LEU A 161 16.79 6.46 9.51
N PHE A 162 17.96 6.67 10.09
CA PHE A 162 18.79 7.85 9.88
C PHE A 162 20.11 7.47 9.23
N ARG A 163 20.69 8.38 8.45
CA ARG A 163 21.98 8.16 7.80
C ARG A 163 23.12 8.09 8.82
N ASP A 164 23.06 8.96 9.82
CA ASP A 164 24.14 9.21 10.76
C ASP A 164 23.60 9.78 12.09
N GLU A 165 24.47 9.87 13.09
CA GLU A 165 24.14 10.40 14.43
C GLU A 165 23.64 11.85 14.36
N THR A 166 24.19 12.65 13.44
CA THR A 166 23.80 14.05 13.28
C THR A 166 22.34 14.17 12.86
N GLU A 167 21.84 13.30 11.98
CA GLU A 167 20.42 13.24 11.64
C GLU A 167 19.53 12.85 12.83
N ILE A 168 19.98 11.92 13.68
CA ILE A 168 19.28 11.54 14.91
C ILE A 168 19.16 12.75 15.85
N GLU A 169 20.28 13.43 16.13
CA GLU A 169 20.33 14.61 17.00
C GLU A 169 19.45 15.75 16.47
N ASN A 170 19.50 16.00 15.17
CA ASN A 170 18.68 17.01 14.50
C ASN A 170 17.18 16.70 14.62
N GLU A 171 16.77 15.45 14.39
CA GLU A 171 15.38 15.04 14.51
C GLU A 171 14.91 15.13 15.97
N LEU A 172 15.71 14.68 16.95
CA LEU A 172 15.39 14.83 18.37
C LEU A 172 15.29 16.31 18.77
N GLY A 173 16.18 17.18 18.28
CA GLY A 173 16.12 18.63 18.48
C GLY A 173 14.84 19.23 17.90
N ARG A 174 14.46 18.84 16.67
CA ARG A 174 13.21 19.27 16.03
C ARG A 174 11.98 18.81 16.80
N LEU A 175 11.93 17.55 17.25
CA LEU A 175 10.82 17.02 18.04
C LEU A 175 10.70 17.72 19.39
N ASN A 176 11.81 18.01 20.06
CA ASN A 176 11.80 18.77 21.32
C ASN A 176 11.25 20.19 21.13
N THR A 177 11.62 20.87 20.05
CA THR A 177 11.08 22.20 19.71
C THR A 177 9.57 22.11 19.43
N ALA A 178 9.15 21.19 18.55
CA ALA A 178 7.74 21.00 18.22
C ALA A 178 6.88 20.64 19.43
N PHE A 179 7.38 19.79 20.32
CA PHE A 179 6.71 19.44 21.58
C PHE A 179 6.44 20.68 22.43
N LYS A 180 7.48 21.51 22.67
CA LYS A 180 7.35 22.75 23.46
C LYS A 180 6.39 23.75 22.81
N GLU A 181 6.39 23.85 21.49
CA GLU A 181 5.45 24.69 20.73
C GLU A 181 4.00 24.22 20.92
N PHE A 182 3.73 22.92 20.78
CA PHE A 182 2.39 22.37 20.99
C PHE A 182 1.90 22.50 22.44
N GLU A 183 2.77 22.30 23.43
CA GLU A 183 2.44 22.52 24.84
C GLU A 183 2.14 23.99 25.15
N THR A 184 2.94 24.90 24.60
CA THR A 184 2.73 26.35 24.78
C THR A 184 1.41 26.78 24.15
N LYS A 185 1.15 26.36 22.90
CA LYS A 185 -0.12 26.60 22.22
C LYS A 185 -1.32 26.06 23.01
N ALA A 186 -1.22 24.84 23.53
CA ALA A 186 -2.28 24.26 24.35
C ALA A 186 -2.54 25.07 25.64
N ARG A 187 -1.49 25.57 26.30
CA ARG A 187 -1.61 26.44 27.50
C ARG A 187 -2.22 27.80 27.19
N GLU A 188 -1.81 28.42 26.09
CA GLU A 188 -2.36 29.70 25.62
C GLU A 188 -3.84 29.59 25.29
N LEU A 189 -4.23 28.57 24.51
CA LEU A 189 -5.63 28.32 24.16
C LEU A 189 -6.49 28.02 25.40
N LYS A 190 -5.95 27.32 26.41
CA LYS A 190 -6.65 27.11 27.69
C LYS A 190 -6.87 28.41 28.45
N THR A 191 -5.88 29.30 28.44
CA THR A 191 -5.98 30.63 29.07
C THR A 191 -7.00 31.50 28.33
N GLU A 192 -7.01 31.44 26.99
CA GLU A 192 -8.02 32.12 26.17
C GLU A 192 -9.43 31.58 26.47
N LEU A 193 -9.61 30.26 26.49
CA LEU A 193 -10.88 29.61 26.83
C LEU A 193 -11.39 30.03 28.22
N ALA A 194 -10.50 30.22 29.20
CA ALA A 194 -10.86 30.69 30.53
C ALA A 194 -11.33 32.16 30.55
N ARG A 195 -10.89 32.99 29.60
CA ARG A 195 -11.31 34.40 29.44
C ARG A 195 -12.61 34.54 28.63
N MET A 196 -12.98 33.55 27.83
CA MET A 196 -14.20 33.59 27.02
C MET A 196 -15.48 33.52 27.85
N LYS A 197 -16.44 34.40 27.56
CA LYS A 197 -17.76 34.39 28.22
C LYS A 197 -18.61 33.19 27.76
N ASN A 198 -19.55 32.77 28.60
CA ASN A 198 -20.43 31.62 28.32
C ASN A 198 -21.40 31.81 27.14
N VAL A 199 -21.54 33.04 26.64
CA VAL A 199 -22.40 33.36 25.50
C VAL A 199 -21.79 32.92 24.15
N ASP A 200 -20.47 32.75 24.08
CA ASP A 200 -19.77 32.42 22.84
C ASP A 200 -19.56 30.91 22.65
N ARG A 201 -20.65 30.14 22.75
CA ARG A 201 -20.61 28.65 22.72
C ARG A 201 -19.85 28.07 21.52
N SER A 202 -20.02 28.66 20.33
CA SER A 202 -19.37 28.20 19.10
C SER A 202 -17.85 28.39 19.16
N GLN A 203 -17.39 29.57 19.59
CA GLN A 203 -15.95 29.86 19.72
C GLN A 203 -15.31 28.98 20.79
N ARG A 204 -15.97 28.80 21.95
CA ARG A 204 -15.49 27.89 23.00
C ARG A 204 -15.33 26.45 22.50
N ALA A 205 -16.29 25.95 21.72
CA ALA A 205 -16.22 24.61 21.16
C ALA A 205 -15.05 24.46 20.17
N GLU A 206 -14.80 25.48 19.36
CA GLU A 206 -13.66 25.49 18.44
C GLU A 206 -12.32 25.57 19.19
N THR A 207 -12.18 26.45 20.17
CA THR A 207 -10.97 26.52 21.02
C THR A 207 -10.72 25.20 21.74
N LEU A 208 -11.76 24.53 22.24
CA LEU A 208 -11.65 23.18 22.83
C LEU A 208 -11.13 22.14 21.83
N ARG A 209 -11.58 22.18 20.58
CA ARG A 209 -11.06 21.30 19.52
C ARG A 209 -9.58 21.59 19.26
N GLN A 210 -9.19 22.86 19.19
CA GLN A 210 -7.80 23.26 18.98
C GLN A 210 -6.89 22.85 20.15
N ILE A 211 -7.36 22.98 21.40
CA ILE A 211 -6.65 22.47 22.59
C ILE A 211 -6.44 20.96 22.45
N THR A 212 -7.50 20.22 22.12
CA THR A 212 -7.44 18.76 21.96
C THR A 212 -6.45 18.37 20.85
N THR A 213 -6.48 19.06 19.70
CA THR A 213 -5.55 18.83 18.59
C THR A 213 -4.11 19.13 18.99
N ALA A 214 -3.85 20.24 19.68
CA ALA A 214 -2.51 20.60 20.14
C ALA A 214 -1.97 19.58 21.16
N GLN A 215 -2.79 19.15 22.13
CA GLN A 215 -2.41 18.12 23.10
C GLN A 215 -2.13 16.76 22.44
N LYS A 216 -2.96 16.34 21.48
CA LYS A 216 -2.70 15.12 20.70
C LYS A 216 -1.39 15.22 19.91
N SER A 217 -1.10 16.40 19.35
CA SER A 217 0.14 16.63 18.59
C SER A 217 1.38 16.61 19.51
N ALA A 218 1.29 17.19 20.72
CA ALA A 218 2.34 17.11 21.72
C ALA A 218 2.61 15.65 22.14
N ALA A 219 1.56 14.90 22.48
CA ALA A 219 1.68 13.49 22.89
C ALA A 219 2.26 12.60 21.78
N ALA A 220 1.85 12.82 20.51
CA ALA A 220 2.42 12.10 19.37
C ALA A 220 3.91 12.43 19.17
N THR A 221 4.29 13.70 19.34
CA THR A 221 5.69 14.16 19.24
C THR A 221 6.55 13.55 20.34
N GLU A 222 6.06 13.53 21.57
CA GLU A 222 6.72 12.89 22.71
C GLU A 222 6.89 11.39 22.49
N THR A 223 5.83 10.69 22.09
CA THR A 223 5.88 9.24 21.79
C THR A 223 6.95 8.93 20.74
N ARG A 224 7.03 9.74 19.68
CA ARG A 224 8.04 9.60 18.63
C ARG A 224 9.46 9.87 19.14
N ARG A 225 9.64 10.92 19.96
CA ARG A 225 10.93 11.24 20.58
C ARG A 225 11.40 10.09 21.47
N ASP A 226 10.51 9.55 22.29
CA ASP A 226 10.82 8.48 23.23
C ASP A 226 11.14 7.18 22.49
N LEU A 227 10.44 6.90 21.38
CA LEU A 227 10.78 5.80 20.47
C LEU A 227 12.20 5.95 19.91
N ILE A 228 12.54 7.09 19.32
CA ILE A 228 13.88 7.33 18.77
C ILE A 228 14.94 7.22 19.89
N THR A 229 14.71 7.89 21.02
CA THR A 229 15.64 7.90 22.15
C THR A 229 15.87 6.50 22.70
N SER A 230 14.81 5.71 22.90
CA SER A 230 14.92 4.36 23.43
C SER A 230 15.58 3.40 22.44
N PHE A 231 15.21 3.47 21.16
CA PHE A 231 15.75 2.62 20.11
C PHE A 231 17.24 2.90 19.89
N TYR A 232 17.61 4.17 19.68
CA TYR A 232 18.98 4.58 19.38
C TYR A 232 19.88 4.73 20.61
N LYS A 233 19.41 4.39 21.82
CA LYS A 233 20.26 4.34 23.02
C LYS A 233 21.36 3.28 22.90
N SER A 234 21.05 2.16 22.24
CA SER A 234 21.98 1.04 22.04
C SER A 234 22.93 1.32 20.88
N GLU A 235 24.23 1.06 21.09
CA GLU A 235 25.23 1.11 20.01
C GLU A 235 24.95 0.05 18.93
N GLU A 236 24.42 -1.11 19.32
CA GLU A 236 24.03 -2.17 18.39
C GLU A 236 22.92 -1.70 17.45
N HIS A 237 21.85 -1.10 17.99
CA HIS A 237 20.75 -0.58 17.16
C HIS A 237 21.23 0.55 16.24
N ARG A 238 22.10 1.46 16.72
CA ARG A 238 22.73 2.48 15.86
C ARG A 238 23.45 1.85 14.67
N LYS A 239 24.25 0.80 14.90
CA LYS A 239 24.98 0.09 13.83
C LYS A 239 24.04 -0.61 12.86
N VAL A 240 23.01 -1.30 13.37
CA VAL A 240 22.00 -1.97 12.53
C VAL A 240 21.30 -0.96 11.62
N SER A 241 20.74 0.11 12.18
CA SER A 241 20.02 1.11 11.39
C SER A 241 20.91 1.85 10.39
N ALA A 242 22.15 2.18 10.75
CA ALA A 242 23.10 2.77 9.79
C ALA A 242 23.39 1.82 8.62
N SER A 243 23.57 0.52 8.90
CA SER A 243 23.75 -0.51 7.86
C SER A 243 22.51 -0.65 6.98
N GLU A 244 21.32 -0.65 7.58
CA GLU A 244 20.05 -0.75 6.85
C GLU A 244 19.78 0.45 5.95
N TYR A 245 20.06 1.66 6.45
CA TYR A 245 20.00 2.88 5.66
C TYR A 245 21.01 2.82 4.50
N GLN A 246 22.24 2.39 4.78
CA GLN A 246 23.29 2.27 3.76
C GLN A 246 22.88 1.33 2.63
N LYS A 247 22.30 0.16 2.93
CA LYS A 247 21.79 -0.79 1.91
C LYS A 247 20.75 -0.13 1.00
N LEU A 248 19.80 0.59 1.59
CA LEU A 248 18.77 1.32 0.85
C LEU A 248 19.38 2.45 0.01
N ALA A 249 20.34 3.19 0.55
CA ALA A 249 21.04 4.26 -0.15
C ALA A 249 21.93 3.75 -1.30
N GLU A 250 22.56 2.58 -1.13
CA GLU A 250 23.33 1.93 -2.19
C GLU A 250 22.43 1.49 -3.34
N LEU A 251 21.32 0.81 -3.02
CA LEU A 251 20.33 0.43 -4.02
C LEU A 251 19.74 1.67 -4.71
N SER A 252 19.43 2.73 -3.95
CA SER A 252 18.78 3.92 -4.48
C SER A 252 19.63 4.73 -5.45
N ARG A 253 20.96 4.57 -5.45
CA ARG A 253 21.86 5.24 -6.42
C ARG A 253 21.64 4.76 -7.85
N SER A 254 21.29 3.50 -8.04
CA SER A 254 20.98 2.93 -9.35
C SER A 254 20.17 1.64 -9.17
N PHE A 255 18.85 1.79 -9.11
CA PHE A 255 17.94 0.66 -9.08
C PHE A 255 17.18 0.59 -10.40
N ASP A 256 17.51 -0.43 -11.20
CA ASP A 256 16.96 -0.62 -12.55
C ASP A 256 17.17 0.61 -13.45
N GLY A 257 18.37 1.20 -13.38
CA GLY A 257 18.73 2.39 -14.15
C GLY A 257 18.14 3.71 -13.64
N VAL A 258 17.43 3.70 -12.50
CA VAL A 258 16.81 4.91 -11.90
C VAL A 258 17.46 5.22 -10.55
N ALA A 259 17.80 6.49 -10.34
CA ALA A 259 18.25 7.00 -9.04
C ALA A 259 17.07 7.56 -8.23
N TYR A 260 17.07 7.31 -6.92
CA TYR A 260 16.06 7.79 -5.97
C TYR A 260 16.74 8.55 -4.82
N ASP A 261 16.41 9.83 -4.67
CA ASP A 261 16.85 10.63 -3.52
C ASP A 261 16.02 10.30 -2.28
N LEU A 262 16.64 9.67 -1.28
CA LEU A 262 15.96 9.22 -0.07
C LEU A 262 15.54 10.37 0.86
N ASN A 263 16.15 11.55 0.71
CA ASN A 263 15.79 12.75 1.48
C ASN A 263 14.45 13.32 1.00
N GLU A 264 14.10 13.09 -0.26
CA GLU A 264 12.87 13.58 -0.86
C GLU A 264 11.73 12.56 -0.70
N ALA A 265 10.55 13.04 -0.30
CA ALA A 265 9.42 12.17 -0.01
C ALA A 265 8.90 11.41 -1.25
N VAL A 266 8.92 12.07 -2.42
CA VAL A 266 8.40 11.48 -3.66
C VAL A 266 9.32 10.38 -4.20
N PRO A 267 10.65 10.59 -4.39
CA PRO A 267 11.55 9.52 -4.81
C PRO A 267 11.62 8.37 -3.80
N ARG A 268 11.61 8.63 -2.49
CA ARG A 268 11.55 7.58 -1.47
C ARG A 268 10.30 6.70 -1.61
N LYS A 269 9.12 7.31 -1.80
CA LYS A 269 7.89 6.57 -2.08
C LYS A 269 8.01 5.73 -3.37
N LYS A 270 8.58 6.29 -4.44
CA LYS A 270 8.77 5.57 -5.70
C LYS A 270 9.72 4.37 -5.53
N LEU A 271 10.79 4.50 -4.74
CA LEU A 271 11.68 3.38 -4.40
C LEU A 271 10.91 2.27 -3.67
N LYS A 272 10.14 2.62 -2.63
CA LYS A 272 9.29 1.66 -1.90
C LYS A 272 8.31 0.95 -2.85
N MET A 273 7.62 1.69 -3.71
CA MET A 273 6.72 1.12 -4.73
C MET A 273 7.47 0.16 -5.67
N ARG A 274 8.69 0.50 -6.09
CA ARG A 274 9.53 -0.35 -6.94
C ARG A 274 9.92 -1.64 -6.21
N LEU A 275 10.34 -1.56 -4.95
CA LEU A 275 10.65 -2.75 -4.14
C LEU A 275 9.44 -3.69 -4.00
N LEU A 276 8.24 -3.14 -3.79
CA LEU A 276 6.98 -3.91 -3.72
C LEU A 276 6.52 -4.50 -5.06
N SER A 277 7.22 -4.22 -6.17
CA SER A 277 6.94 -4.83 -7.48
C SER A 277 7.68 -6.15 -7.71
N GLY A 278 8.27 -6.72 -6.67
CA GLY A 278 8.98 -8.00 -6.73
C GLY A 278 8.07 -9.23 -6.65
N LEU A 279 8.45 -10.29 -7.36
CA LEU A 279 7.97 -11.66 -7.16
C LEU A 279 9.12 -12.65 -7.14
N ARG A 280 8.95 -13.76 -6.44
CA ARG A 280 9.85 -14.91 -6.62
C ARG A 280 9.65 -15.54 -8.01
N PRO A 281 10.67 -16.20 -8.58
CA PRO A 281 10.59 -16.73 -9.95
C PRO A 281 9.39 -17.65 -10.23
N SER A 282 8.97 -18.47 -9.26
CA SER A 282 7.81 -19.36 -9.40
C SER A 282 6.50 -18.61 -9.61
N ALA A 283 6.25 -17.56 -8.81
CA ALA A 283 5.07 -16.72 -8.95
C ALA A 283 5.10 -15.87 -10.22
N LEU A 284 6.28 -15.34 -10.58
CA LEU A 284 6.45 -14.62 -11.84
C LEU A 284 6.08 -15.49 -13.05
N ARG A 285 6.46 -16.77 -13.06
CA ARG A 285 6.07 -17.69 -14.15
C ARG A 285 4.56 -17.84 -14.27
N GLN A 286 3.84 -18.00 -13.15
CA GLN A 286 2.38 -18.11 -13.18
C GLN A 286 1.72 -16.81 -13.63
N LEU A 287 2.17 -15.67 -13.11
CA LEU A 287 1.65 -14.36 -13.52
C LEU A 287 1.87 -14.12 -15.03
N ALA A 288 3.06 -14.41 -15.54
CA ALA A 288 3.39 -14.22 -16.96
C ALA A 288 2.50 -15.09 -17.88
N GLU A 289 2.25 -16.36 -17.50
CA GLU A 289 1.37 -17.26 -18.25
C GLU A 289 -0.08 -16.74 -18.28
N ILE A 290 -0.64 -16.41 -17.11
CA ILE A 290 -2.01 -15.90 -16.97
C ILE A 290 -2.18 -14.57 -17.72
N ALA A 291 -1.24 -13.64 -17.54
CA ALA A 291 -1.28 -12.32 -18.17
C ALA A 291 -1.21 -12.40 -19.69
N LYS A 292 -0.32 -13.25 -20.22
CA LYS A 292 -0.21 -13.49 -21.66
C LYS A 292 -1.50 -14.08 -22.23
N ALA A 293 -2.05 -15.12 -21.60
CA ALA A 293 -3.31 -15.73 -22.03
C ALA A 293 -4.48 -14.73 -22.02
N TYR A 294 -4.57 -13.90 -20.99
CA TYR A 294 -5.57 -12.83 -20.89
C TYR A 294 -5.41 -11.79 -22.01
N ARG A 295 -4.18 -11.31 -22.25
CA ARG A 295 -3.90 -10.35 -23.32
C ARG A 295 -4.21 -10.93 -24.70
N GLU A 296 -3.81 -12.17 -24.97
CA GLU A 296 -4.12 -12.85 -26.24
C GLU A 296 -5.64 -12.95 -26.48
N LYS A 297 -6.43 -13.14 -25.42
CA LYS A 297 -7.88 -13.26 -25.52
C LYS A 297 -8.61 -11.92 -25.69
N PHE A 298 -8.16 -10.87 -25.00
CA PHE A 298 -8.92 -9.62 -24.87
C PHE A 298 -8.21 -8.35 -25.38
N ASP A 299 -6.95 -8.45 -25.83
CA ASP A 299 -6.06 -7.34 -26.19
C ASP A 299 -5.94 -6.25 -25.11
N ARG A 300 -5.94 -6.69 -23.85
CA ARG A 300 -5.86 -5.83 -22.67
C ARG A 300 -4.79 -6.35 -21.71
N PRO A 301 -4.04 -5.46 -21.05
CA PRO A 301 -3.12 -5.87 -20.01
C PRO A 301 -3.89 -6.32 -18.78
N LEU A 302 -3.42 -7.38 -18.14
CA LEU A 302 -3.94 -7.87 -16.86
C LEU A 302 -3.61 -6.88 -15.72
N PRO A 303 -4.59 -6.33 -14.99
CA PRO A 303 -4.31 -5.42 -13.86
C PRO A 303 -3.95 -6.20 -12.59
N VAL A 304 -2.74 -5.97 -12.07
CA VAL A 304 -2.20 -6.59 -10.84
C VAL A 304 -2.06 -5.53 -9.75
N THR A 305 -2.69 -5.72 -8.59
CA THR A 305 -2.73 -4.70 -7.52
C THR A 305 -1.76 -4.96 -6.37
N SER A 306 -1.30 -6.19 -6.18
CA SER A 306 -0.39 -6.57 -5.10
C SER A 306 0.59 -7.65 -5.55
N LEU A 307 1.84 -7.58 -5.06
CA LEU A 307 2.89 -8.60 -5.25
C LEU A 307 3.56 -8.86 -3.90
N VAL A 308 4.89 -8.76 -3.78
CA VAL A 308 5.57 -8.84 -2.48
C VAL A 308 5.17 -7.70 -1.54
N ARG A 309 5.05 -7.99 -0.25
CA ARG A 309 4.88 -7.01 0.82
C ARG A 309 5.93 -7.24 1.91
N THR A 310 6.30 -6.21 2.65
CA THR A 310 7.01 -6.38 3.92
C THR A 310 5.99 -6.67 5.03
N ILE A 311 6.42 -7.28 6.13
CA ILE A 311 5.54 -7.48 7.31
C ILE A 311 5.02 -6.13 7.82
N GLU A 312 5.91 -5.14 7.94
CA GLU A 312 5.54 -3.79 8.32
C GLU A 312 4.46 -3.19 7.39
N TYR A 313 4.66 -3.27 6.07
CA TYR A 313 3.73 -2.71 5.10
C TYR A 313 2.39 -3.44 5.11
N GLN A 314 2.40 -4.77 5.28
CA GLN A 314 1.20 -5.57 5.47
C GLN A 314 0.37 -5.04 6.66
N TRP A 315 1.01 -4.75 7.79
CA TRP A 315 0.30 -4.26 8.97
C TRP A 315 -0.21 -2.83 8.81
N GLN A 316 0.59 -1.96 8.19
CA GLN A 316 0.15 -0.60 7.84
C GLN A 316 -1.12 -0.61 6.98
N LEU A 317 -1.24 -1.56 6.05
CA LEU A 317 -2.47 -1.74 5.28
C LEU A 317 -3.65 -2.16 6.16
N GLY A 318 -3.43 -3.05 7.12
CA GLY A 318 -4.45 -3.49 8.09
C GLY A 318 -4.95 -2.33 8.96
N ASP A 319 -4.03 -1.54 9.49
CA ASP A 319 -4.35 -0.35 10.32
C ASP A 319 -5.09 0.72 9.52
N ALA A 320 -4.80 0.83 8.22
CA ALA A 320 -5.54 1.69 7.29
C ALA A 320 -6.94 1.15 6.92
N GLY A 321 -7.37 0.02 7.51
CA GLY A 321 -8.69 -0.56 7.32
C GLY A 321 -8.80 -1.52 6.14
N ASN A 322 -7.69 -2.06 5.64
CA ASN A 322 -7.73 -3.15 4.65
C ASN A 322 -8.00 -4.49 5.34
N PRO A 323 -9.19 -5.10 5.23
CA PRO A 323 -9.49 -6.38 5.87
C PRO A 323 -8.72 -7.57 5.28
N ASN A 324 -8.15 -7.43 4.07
CA ASN A 324 -7.35 -8.49 3.45
C ASN A 324 -5.89 -8.46 3.95
N ALA A 325 -5.56 -7.47 4.79
CA ALA A 325 -4.27 -7.42 5.47
C ALA A 325 -4.31 -8.25 6.77
N THR A 326 -4.18 -9.56 6.63
CA THR A 326 -4.16 -10.48 7.78
C THR A 326 -2.91 -10.25 8.64
N ARG A 327 -3.09 -10.31 9.97
CA ARG A 327 -2.03 -10.33 11.00
C ARG A 327 -1.78 -11.78 11.44
N ILE A 328 -1.32 -12.60 10.50
CA ILE A 328 -0.85 -13.95 10.77
C ILE A 328 0.68 -13.96 10.69
N ASP A 329 1.33 -14.99 11.24
CA ASP A 329 2.80 -15.05 11.31
C ASP A 329 3.47 -14.96 9.94
N VAL A 330 2.81 -15.53 8.92
CA VAL A 330 3.29 -15.51 7.54
C VAL A 330 2.19 -15.02 6.60
N PRO A 331 2.05 -13.68 6.45
CA PRO A 331 1.11 -13.13 5.48
C PRO A 331 1.54 -13.51 4.06
N PRO A 332 0.63 -13.90 3.16
CA PRO A 332 1.01 -14.65 1.95
C PRO A 332 1.91 -13.85 1.00
N HIS A 333 1.61 -12.56 0.84
CA HIS A 333 2.41 -11.63 0.04
C HIS A 333 3.85 -11.43 0.57
N THR A 334 4.13 -11.68 1.85
CA THR A 334 5.50 -11.54 2.38
C THR A 334 6.44 -12.63 1.89
N THR A 335 5.91 -13.76 1.43
CA THR A 335 6.70 -14.80 0.76
C THR A 335 7.16 -14.39 -0.64
N GLY A 336 6.47 -13.41 -1.26
CA GLY A 336 6.56 -13.06 -2.68
C GLY A 336 6.18 -14.19 -3.65
N LEU A 337 5.45 -15.19 -3.16
CA LEU A 337 4.78 -16.20 -3.98
C LEU A 337 3.34 -15.81 -4.34
N ALA A 338 2.83 -14.73 -3.74
CA ALA A 338 1.45 -14.30 -3.90
C ALA A 338 1.33 -13.01 -4.71
N PHE A 339 0.26 -12.92 -5.51
CA PHE A 339 -0.14 -11.70 -6.20
C PHE A 339 -1.67 -11.60 -6.31
N ASP A 340 -2.18 -10.37 -6.40
CA ASP A 340 -3.61 -10.10 -6.52
C ASP A 340 -3.94 -9.55 -7.90
N ILE A 341 -4.97 -10.11 -8.54
CA ILE A 341 -5.50 -9.62 -9.82
C ILE A 341 -6.78 -8.84 -9.57
N PHE A 342 -6.89 -7.64 -10.17
CA PHE A 342 -8.02 -6.74 -9.98
C PHE A 342 -9.12 -6.94 -11.02
N THR A 343 -10.31 -7.35 -10.59
CA THR A 343 -11.40 -7.72 -11.50
C THR A 343 -12.50 -6.65 -11.63
N PHE A 344 -12.35 -5.48 -11.00
CA PHE A 344 -13.43 -4.48 -10.92
C PHE A 344 -13.92 -3.99 -12.29
N TYR A 345 -13.01 -3.78 -13.23
CA TYR A 345 -13.34 -3.32 -14.58
C TYR A 345 -13.55 -4.45 -15.59
N MET A 346 -13.39 -5.71 -15.16
CA MET A 346 -13.56 -6.87 -16.02
C MET A 346 -15.05 -7.22 -16.15
N SER A 347 -15.47 -7.54 -17.36
CA SER A 347 -16.79 -8.10 -17.61
C SER A 347 -16.94 -9.55 -17.14
N GLY A 348 -18.14 -10.12 -17.30
CA GLY A 348 -18.38 -11.52 -16.98
C GLY A 348 -17.52 -12.47 -17.82
N ALA A 349 -17.35 -12.20 -19.11
CA ALA A 349 -16.53 -13.03 -19.99
C ALA A 349 -15.03 -12.97 -19.62
N GLU A 350 -14.54 -11.77 -19.30
CA GLU A 350 -13.15 -11.57 -18.84
C GLU A 350 -12.89 -12.30 -17.51
N GLN A 351 -13.78 -12.12 -16.53
CA GLN A 351 -13.66 -12.79 -15.24
C GLN A 351 -13.79 -14.31 -15.36
N GLN A 352 -14.72 -14.81 -16.18
CA GLN A 352 -14.89 -16.26 -16.37
C GLN A 352 -13.63 -16.88 -16.99
N PHE A 353 -13.11 -16.28 -18.07
CA PHE A 353 -11.88 -16.75 -18.69
C PHE A 353 -10.72 -16.80 -17.70
N LEU A 354 -10.53 -15.73 -16.93
CA LEU A 354 -9.44 -15.64 -15.96
C LEU A 354 -9.57 -16.72 -14.88
N ILE A 355 -10.78 -16.93 -14.35
CA ILE A 355 -11.04 -17.92 -13.32
C ILE A 355 -10.86 -19.34 -13.85
N ASP A 356 -11.28 -19.63 -15.07
CA ASP A 356 -11.11 -20.95 -15.68
C ASP A 356 -9.62 -21.27 -15.91
N GLU A 357 -8.83 -20.26 -16.31
CA GLU A 357 -7.39 -20.40 -16.49
C GLU A 357 -6.64 -20.62 -15.17
N ILE A 358 -7.02 -19.88 -14.12
CA ILE A 358 -6.46 -20.09 -12.78
C ILE A 358 -6.86 -21.47 -12.24
N ALA A 359 -8.12 -21.89 -12.42
CA ALA A 359 -8.58 -23.21 -12.00
C ALA A 359 -7.86 -24.35 -12.74
N ARG A 360 -7.49 -24.15 -14.02
CA ARG A 360 -6.64 -25.10 -14.77
C ARG A 360 -5.28 -25.25 -14.08
N LEU A 361 -4.62 -24.15 -13.75
CA LEU A 361 -3.31 -24.15 -13.09
C LEU A 361 -3.36 -24.75 -11.68
N GLU A 362 -4.46 -24.53 -10.95
CA GLU A 362 -4.69 -25.15 -9.65
C GLU A 362 -4.87 -26.67 -9.75
N ARG A 363 -5.66 -27.16 -10.72
CA ARG A 363 -5.79 -28.61 -11.00
C ARG A 363 -4.47 -29.27 -11.42
N GLU A 364 -3.61 -28.52 -12.10
CA GLU A 364 -2.24 -28.95 -12.42
C GLU A 364 -1.32 -28.97 -11.20
N GLY A 365 -1.78 -28.49 -10.04
CA GLY A 365 -1.03 -28.43 -8.79
C GLY A 365 0.05 -27.35 -8.78
N ARG A 366 -0.06 -26.32 -9.63
CA ARG A 366 0.98 -25.30 -9.83
C ARG A 366 0.81 -24.09 -8.92
N LEU A 367 -0.42 -23.83 -8.49
CA LEU A 367 -0.81 -22.72 -7.63
C LEU A 367 -2.04 -23.10 -6.82
N GLU A 368 -2.41 -22.21 -5.92
CA GLU A 368 -3.67 -22.20 -5.20
C GLU A 368 -4.27 -20.79 -5.33
N ALA A 369 -5.58 -20.66 -5.51
CA ALA A 369 -6.21 -19.35 -5.62
C ALA A 369 -7.53 -19.23 -4.87
N LEU A 370 -7.88 -18.01 -4.50
CA LEU A 370 -9.16 -17.70 -3.88
C LEU A 370 -9.75 -16.45 -4.53
N ARG A 371 -11.03 -16.51 -4.91
CA ARG A 371 -11.77 -15.29 -5.23
C ARG A 371 -12.08 -14.56 -3.93
N GLU A 372 -11.38 -13.46 -3.69
CA GLU A 372 -11.60 -12.63 -2.51
C GLU A 372 -12.83 -11.72 -2.69
N ASN A 373 -13.35 -11.28 -1.56
CA ASN A 373 -14.33 -10.20 -1.56
C ASN A 373 -13.68 -8.92 -2.11
N ARG A 374 -14.47 -8.09 -2.83
CA ARG A 374 -14.05 -6.78 -3.38
C ARG A 374 -13.27 -6.81 -4.70
N ASN A 375 -13.67 -7.67 -5.64
CA ASN A 375 -13.14 -7.67 -7.02
C ASN A 375 -11.64 -7.99 -7.11
N HIS A 376 -11.19 -8.96 -6.33
CA HIS A 376 -9.81 -9.47 -6.42
C HIS A 376 -9.81 -10.99 -6.51
N ILE A 377 -8.83 -11.53 -7.23
CA ILE A 377 -8.46 -12.94 -7.15
C ILE A 377 -7.06 -12.98 -6.56
N HIS A 378 -6.94 -13.63 -5.40
CA HIS A 378 -5.66 -13.89 -4.76
C HIS A 378 -5.08 -15.18 -5.35
N VAL A 379 -3.85 -15.11 -5.83
CA VAL A 379 -3.13 -16.25 -6.40
C VAL A 379 -1.86 -16.48 -5.59
N PHE A 380 -1.62 -17.71 -5.18
CA PHE A 380 -0.41 -18.14 -4.49
C PHE A 380 0.26 -19.28 -5.28
N ALA A 381 1.46 -19.03 -5.81
CA ALA A 381 2.18 -20.02 -6.60
C ALA A 381 3.02 -20.95 -5.73
N PHE A 382 3.07 -22.24 -6.09
CA PHE A 382 3.99 -23.17 -5.44
C PHE A 382 5.38 -23.09 -6.07
N ALA A 383 6.42 -23.11 -5.24
CA ALA A 383 7.82 -22.97 -5.63
C ALA A 383 8.24 -24.09 -6.60
N ASP A 384 7.85 -25.32 -6.28
CA ASP A 384 8.16 -26.53 -7.07
C ASP A 384 7.07 -26.90 -8.08
N ALA A 385 6.08 -26.01 -8.31
CA ALA A 385 4.88 -26.30 -9.09
C ALA A 385 4.15 -27.59 -8.61
N LYS A 386 4.16 -27.81 -7.29
CA LYS A 386 3.45 -28.88 -6.59
C LYS A 386 2.99 -28.35 -5.23
N PRO A 387 1.79 -28.71 -4.76
CA PRO A 387 1.34 -28.32 -3.43
C PRO A 387 2.24 -28.95 -2.34
N PRO A 388 2.31 -28.34 -1.15
CA PRO A 388 2.90 -28.96 0.03
C PRO A 388 2.26 -30.31 0.35
N GLU A 389 2.99 -31.17 1.05
CA GLU A 389 2.43 -32.42 1.57
C GLU A 389 1.26 -32.15 2.54
N GLU A 390 0.20 -32.95 2.45
CA GLU A 390 -1.00 -32.82 3.29
C GLU A 390 -0.67 -32.82 4.79
N ARG A 391 0.37 -33.56 5.21
CA ARG A 391 0.85 -33.57 6.59
C ARG A 391 1.29 -32.17 7.04
N LEU A 392 2.06 -31.45 6.22
CA LEU A 392 2.53 -30.10 6.55
C LEU A 392 1.38 -29.09 6.58
N ILE A 393 0.38 -29.28 5.72
CA ILE A 393 -0.85 -28.47 5.71
C ILE A 393 -1.60 -28.66 7.03
N GLN A 394 -1.82 -29.91 7.47
CA GLN A 394 -2.51 -30.22 8.73
C GLN A 394 -1.76 -29.71 9.97
N GLU A 395 -0.44 -29.83 9.99
CA GLU A 395 0.41 -29.25 11.05
C GLU A 395 0.26 -27.73 11.12
N SER A 396 0.09 -27.07 9.97
CA SER A 396 -0.07 -25.61 9.90
C SER A 396 -1.48 -25.14 10.32
N VAL A 397 -2.51 -25.98 10.19
CA VAL A 397 -3.85 -25.71 10.74
C VAL A 397 -3.84 -25.78 12.28
N THR A 398 -3.12 -26.75 12.84
CA THR A 398 -3.13 -27.06 14.28
C THR A 398 -2.27 -26.10 15.11
N MET A 399 -1.11 -25.65 14.62
CA MET A 399 -0.26 -24.68 15.35
C MET A 399 -0.98 -23.38 15.68
N LYS A 400 -1.79 -22.87 14.75
CA LYS A 400 -2.54 -21.63 14.98
C LYS A 400 -3.54 -21.74 16.15
N SER A 401 -4.05 -22.95 16.41
CA SER A 401 -4.99 -23.17 17.52
C SER A 401 -4.33 -23.16 18.90
N SER A 402 -3.03 -23.48 19.00
CA SER A 402 -2.28 -23.47 20.26
C SER A 402 -1.68 -22.11 20.62
N GLU A 403 -1.41 -21.25 19.64
CA GLU A 403 -0.95 -19.87 19.89
C GLU A 403 -2.12 -18.96 20.27
N GLU A 404 -3.29 -19.10 19.62
CA GLU A 404 -4.53 -18.38 19.98
C GLU A 404 -5.01 -18.70 21.41
N SER A 405 -4.69 -19.88 21.97
CA SER A 405 -5.03 -20.22 23.37
C SER A 405 -4.06 -19.65 24.40
N ASN A 406 -2.81 -19.39 24.02
CA ASN A 406 -1.79 -18.86 24.95
C ASN A 406 -1.79 -17.32 25.05
N GLU A 407 -2.42 -16.61 24.12
CA GLU A 407 -2.62 -15.15 24.22
C GLU A 407 -3.88 -14.76 25.03
N GLN A 408 -4.68 -15.73 25.48
CA GLN A 408 -5.88 -15.51 26.29
C GLN A 408 -5.70 -15.85 27.79
N GLU A 409 -4.51 -16.32 28.19
CA GLU A 409 -4.06 -16.45 29.59
C GLU A 409 -3.07 -15.34 29.93
#